data_AF-A0A958GLH1-F1
#
_entry.id   AF-A0A958GLH1-F1
#
_cell.length_a   1.000
_cell.length_b   1.000
_cell.length_c   1.000
_cell.angle_alpha   90.00
_cell.angle_beta   90.00
_cell.angle_gamma   90.00
#
_symmetry.space_group_name_H-M   'P 1'
#
loop_
_entity.id
_entity.type
_entity.pdbx_description
1 polymer ?
#
loop_
_entity_poly.entity_id
_entity_poly.type
_entity_poly.pdbx_seq_one_letter_code
_entity_poly.pdbx_strand_id
1 'polypeptide(L)'
;MPSEAEVHELIAKAKAALALTGSPELELFVARTGEYLDALEQWQQAMAQQNPLVEPSALTPEAKESFRRSVEALNQVHQELMDRAGAAKEEVGQQMGEVHRRASGLRKYIDSGPSRITITGKRKG
;
A
#
# COMPACT_ATOMS: atom_id res chain seq x y z
N MET A 1 9.94 -10.20 -26.87
CA MET A 1 8.47 -10.30 -26.70
C MET A 1 8.20 -10.77 -25.29
N PRO A 2 7.74 -9.89 -24.38
CA PRO A 2 7.22 -10.35 -23.11
C PRO A 2 6.05 -11.31 -23.34
N SER A 3 5.98 -12.36 -22.54
CA SER A 3 5.03 -13.46 -22.71
C SER A 3 3.77 -13.23 -21.89
N GLU A 4 2.66 -13.83 -22.32
CA GLU A 4 1.40 -13.87 -21.56
C GLU A 4 1.60 -14.43 -20.13
N ALA A 5 2.58 -15.33 -19.97
CA ALA A 5 2.96 -15.87 -18.67
C ALA A 5 3.49 -14.80 -17.70
N GLU A 6 4.25 -13.81 -18.18
CA GLU A 6 4.78 -12.73 -17.34
C GLU A 6 3.65 -11.78 -16.86
N VAL A 7 2.62 -11.55 -17.69
CA VAL A 7 1.44 -10.77 -17.30
C VAL A 7 0.62 -11.51 -16.24
N HIS A 8 0.45 -12.84 -16.40
CA HIS A 8 -0.20 -13.66 -15.38
C HIS A 8 0.57 -13.68 -14.06
N GLU A 9 1.90 -13.67 -14.10
CA GLU A 9 2.73 -13.59 -12.89
C GLU A 9 2.53 -12.26 -12.15
N LEU A 10 2.49 -11.13 -12.88
CA LEU A 10 2.19 -9.81 -12.31
C LEU A 10 0.81 -9.77 -11.65
N ILE A 11 -0.21 -10.33 -12.32
CA ILE A 11 -1.57 -10.42 -11.77
C ILE A 11 -1.59 -11.27 -10.50
N ALA A 12 -0.85 -12.38 -10.46
CA ALA A 12 -0.77 -13.23 -9.28
C ALA A 12 -0.14 -12.51 -8.09
N LYS A 13 0.98 -11.79 -8.31
CA LYS A 13 1.64 -10.98 -7.26
C LYS A 13 0.71 -9.89 -6.72
N ALA A 14 -0.03 -9.21 -7.59
CA ALA A 14 -0.98 -8.18 -7.21
C ALA A 14 -2.18 -8.74 -6.42
N LYS A 15 -2.74 -9.89 -6.84
CA LYS A 15 -3.79 -10.57 -6.07
C LYS A 15 -3.32 -11.05 -4.70
N ALA A 16 -2.07 -11.50 -4.58
CA ALA A 16 -1.50 -11.89 -3.29
C ALA A 16 -1.41 -10.69 -2.32
N ALA A 17 -1.10 -9.50 -2.82
CA ALA A 17 -1.15 -8.27 -2.02
C ALA A 17 -2.58 -7.92 -1.59
N LEU A 18 -3.57 -8.09 -2.48
CA LEU A 18 -4.99 -7.85 -2.17
C LEU A 18 -5.59 -8.84 -1.14
N ALA A 19 -4.96 -9.99 -0.88
CA ALA A 19 -5.50 -10.98 0.06
C ALA A 19 -5.27 -10.64 1.56
N LEU A 20 -4.55 -9.56 1.88
CA LEU A 20 -4.02 -9.27 3.23
C LEU A 20 -4.86 -8.26 4.04
N THR A 21 -5.86 -8.69 4.79
CA THR A 21 -6.71 -7.86 5.68
C THR A 21 -6.28 -7.83 7.17
N GLY A 22 -5.39 -6.92 7.59
CA GLY A 22 -5.02 -6.73 9.01
C GLY A 22 -3.74 -5.92 9.30
N SER A 23 -3.51 -5.50 10.55
CA SER A 23 -2.39 -4.64 10.96
C SER A 23 -0.97 -5.22 10.78
N PRO A 24 -0.65 -6.49 11.11
CA PRO A 24 0.63 -7.11 10.74
C PRO A 24 0.74 -7.42 9.23
N GLU A 25 -0.34 -7.18 8.49
CA GLU A 25 -0.45 -7.48 7.07
C GLU A 25 -0.22 -6.23 6.20
N LEU A 26 -0.13 -5.04 6.81
CA LEU A 26 0.25 -3.80 6.13
C LEU A 26 1.73 -3.82 5.71
N GLU A 27 2.64 -4.30 6.57
CA GLU A 27 4.06 -4.44 6.19
C GLU A 27 4.23 -5.43 5.04
N LEU A 28 3.49 -6.55 5.09
CA LEU A 28 3.50 -7.54 4.02
C LEU A 28 2.85 -7.00 2.74
N PHE A 29 1.77 -6.22 2.85
CA PHE A 29 1.15 -5.52 1.73
C PHE A 29 2.12 -4.54 1.06
N VAL A 30 2.84 -3.74 1.85
CA VAL A 30 3.86 -2.81 1.37
C VAL A 30 4.99 -3.57 0.66
N ALA A 31 5.50 -4.65 1.27
CA ALA A 31 6.54 -5.48 0.67
C ALA A 31 6.10 -6.07 -0.69
N ARG A 32 4.89 -6.65 -0.76
CA ARG A 32 4.34 -7.22 -2.01
C ARG A 32 4.05 -6.17 -3.07
N THR A 33 3.62 -4.98 -2.67
CA THR A 33 3.44 -3.86 -3.60
C THR A 33 4.78 -3.39 -4.16
N GLY A 34 5.84 -3.40 -3.33
CA GLY A 34 7.21 -3.16 -3.79
C GLY A 34 7.67 -4.18 -4.84
N GLU A 35 7.50 -5.48 -4.55
CA GLU A 35 7.81 -6.55 -5.52
C GLU A 35 7.05 -6.39 -6.84
N TYR A 36 5.79 -5.94 -6.80
CA TYR A 36 5.00 -5.65 -7.98
C TYR A 36 5.55 -4.47 -8.78
N LEU A 37 5.93 -3.37 -8.11
CA LEU A 37 6.50 -2.19 -8.75
C LEU A 37 7.82 -2.51 -9.44
N ASP A 38 8.72 -3.24 -8.77
CA ASP A 38 10.00 -3.65 -9.34
C ASP A 38 9.80 -4.50 -10.61
N ALA A 39 8.85 -5.43 -10.58
CA ALA A 39 8.52 -6.27 -11.73
C ALA A 39 7.89 -5.47 -12.88
N LEU A 40 7.03 -4.50 -12.57
CA LEU A 40 6.43 -3.61 -13.57
C LEU A 40 7.49 -2.71 -14.23
N GLU A 41 8.44 -2.18 -13.46
CA GLU A 41 9.53 -1.37 -13.98
C GLU A 41 10.45 -2.18 -14.89
N GLN A 42 10.82 -3.40 -14.49
CA GLN A 42 11.59 -4.32 -15.34
C GLN A 42 10.87 -4.61 -16.65
N TRP A 43 9.55 -4.84 -16.60
CA TRP A 43 8.74 -5.04 -17.80
C TRP A 43 8.73 -3.80 -18.70
N GLN A 44 8.57 -2.60 -18.13
CA GLN A 44 8.63 -1.34 -18.89
C GLN A 44 10.00 -1.12 -19.53
N GLN A 45 11.09 -1.41 -18.82
CA GLN A 45 12.45 -1.32 -19.36
C GLN A 45 12.66 -2.31 -20.50
N ALA A 46 12.19 -3.56 -20.35
CA ALA A 46 12.25 -4.57 -21.40
C ALA A 46 11.45 -4.16 -22.65
N MET A 47 10.32 -3.49 -22.47
CA MET A 47 9.51 -2.91 -23.55
C MET A 47 10.20 -1.72 -24.22
N ALA A 48 10.83 -0.82 -23.44
CA ALA A 48 11.54 0.33 -23.98
C ALA A 48 12.81 -0.05 -24.77
N GLN A 49 13.52 -1.10 -24.35
CA GLN A 49 14.66 -1.66 -25.08
C GLN A 49 14.24 -2.33 -26.40
N GLN A 50 13.00 -2.82 -26.48
CA GLN A 50 12.38 -3.32 -27.71
C GLN A 50 11.88 -2.12 -28.54
N ASN A 51 12.81 -1.44 -29.20
CA ASN A 51 12.58 -0.27 -30.05
C ASN A 51 11.37 -0.48 -31.01
N PRO A 52 10.22 0.22 -30.84
CA PRO A 52 8.97 -0.08 -31.54
C PRO A 52 8.95 0.29 -33.04
N LEU A 53 10.06 0.82 -33.57
CA LEU A 53 10.20 1.27 -34.95
C LEU A 53 10.74 0.20 -35.91
N VAL A 54 11.16 -0.98 -35.42
CA VAL A 54 12.00 -1.87 -36.21
C VAL A 54 11.26 -3.04 -36.86
N GLU A 55 10.13 -3.55 -36.34
CA GLU A 55 9.42 -4.66 -36.99
C GLU A 55 7.91 -4.67 -36.67
N PRO A 56 7.03 -4.97 -37.64
CA PRO A 56 5.62 -5.20 -37.36
C PRO A 56 5.48 -6.40 -36.41
N SER A 57 4.84 -6.16 -35.26
CA SER A 57 4.58 -7.17 -34.22
C SER A 57 4.16 -8.51 -34.82
N ALA A 58 5.00 -9.54 -34.59
CA ALA A 58 4.82 -10.92 -35.05
C ALA A 58 3.62 -11.66 -34.41
N LEU A 59 2.81 -10.95 -33.60
CA LEU A 59 1.61 -11.52 -32.98
C LEU A 59 0.45 -11.54 -33.98
N THR A 60 -0.28 -12.66 -33.98
CA THR A 60 -1.55 -12.77 -34.67
C THR A 60 -2.58 -11.80 -34.07
N PRO A 61 -3.64 -11.42 -34.81
CA PRO A 61 -4.71 -10.58 -34.29
C PRO A 61 -5.33 -11.11 -32.99
N GLU A 62 -5.50 -12.43 -32.87
CA GLU A 62 -6.05 -13.10 -31.69
C GLU A 62 -5.12 -12.97 -30.49
N ALA A 63 -3.80 -13.14 -30.71
CA ALA A 63 -2.81 -12.98 -29.66
C ALA A 63 -2.70 -11.51 -29.18
N LYS A 64 -2.84 -10.54 -30.09
CA LYS A 64 -2.91 -9.11 -29.73
C LYS A 64 -4.13 -8.81 -28.87
N GLU A 65 -5.26 -9.42 -29.18
CA GLU A 65 -6.50 -9.25 -28.43
C GLU A 65 -6.43 -9.88 -27.03
N SER A 66 -5.88 -11.10 -26.90
CA SER A 66 -5.63 -11.72 -25.59
C SER A 66 -4.70 -10.87 -24.72
N PHE A 67 -3.63 -10.35 -25.35
CA PHE A 67 -2.67 -9.49 -24.66
C PHE A 67 -3.31 -8.19 -24.19
N ARG A 68 -4.17 -7.54 -25.00
CA ARG A 68 -4.93 -6.35 -24.58
C ARG A 68 -5.80 -6.62 -23.36
N ARG A 69 -6.57 -7.72 -23.38
CA ARG A 69 -7.41 -8.10 -22.22
C ARG A 69 -6.60 -8.34 -20.96
N SER A 70 -5.42 -8.93 -21.11
CA SER A 70 -4.50 -9.16 -19.98
C SER A 70 -3.97 -7.84 -19.41
N VAL A 71 -3.66 -6.86 -20.26
CA VAL A 71 -3.27 -5.51 -19.86
C VAL A 71 -4.44 -4.75 -19.20
N GLU A 72 -5.65 -4.88 -19.74
CA GLU A 72 -6.86 -4.30 -19.12
C GLU A 72 -7.12 -4.88 -17.72
N ALA A 73 -6.99 -6.20 -17.56
CA ALA A 73 -7.10 -6.87 -16.28
C ALA A 73 -6.01 -6.39 -15.29
N LEU A 74 -4.78 -6.22 -15.77
CA LEU A 74 -3.69 -5.65 -14.97
C LEU A 74 -4.03 -4.23 -14.49
N ASN A 75 -4.56 -3.37 -15.37
CA ASN A 75 -4.99 -2.02 -14.99
C ASN A 75 -6.11 -2.02 -13.95
N GLN A 76 -7.07 -2.92 -14.07
CA GLN A 76 -8.15 -3.03 -13.08
C GLN A 76 -7.60 -3.42 -11.69
N VAL A 77 -6.73 -4.43 -11.65
CA VAL A 77 -6.08 -4.85 -10.40
C VAL A 77 -5.19 -3.74 -9.83
N HIS A 78 -4.53 -2.95 -10.68
CA HIS A 78 -3.75 -1.80 -10.25
C HIS A 78 -4.62 -0.72 -9.59
N GLN A 79 -5.81 -0.45 -10.13
CA GLN A 79 -6.75 0.48 -9.52
C GLN A 79 -7.21 -0.01 -8.14
N GLU A 80 -7.53 -1.29 -8.01
CA GLU A 80 -7.93 -1.89 -6.72
C GLU A 80 -6.80 -1.79 -5.66
N LEU A 81 -5.54 -1.97 -6.08
CA LEU A 81 -4.38 -1.77 -5.20
C LEU A 81 -4.28 -0.32 -4.72
N MET A 82 -4.49 0.65 -5.62
CA MET A 82 -4.46 2.08 -5.29
C MET A 82 -5.57 2.46 -4.30
N ASP A 83 -6.79 1.97 -4.53
CA ASP A 83 -7.94 2.23 -3.65
C ASP A 83 -7.69 1.67 -2.25
N ARG A 84 -7.15 0.44 -2.16
CA ARG A 84 -6.80 -0.20 -0.89
C ARG A 84 -5.70 0.57 -0.16
N ALA A 85 -4.65 1.01 -0.86
CA ALA A 85 -3.58 1.81 -0.27
C ALA A 85 -4.13 3.15 0.26
N GLY A 86 -5.08 3.76 -0.46
CA GLY A 86 -5.81 4.95 -0.02
C GLY A 86 -6.55 4.72 1.30
N ALA A 87 -7.34 3.65 1.39
CA ALA A 87 -8.08 3.29 2.60
C ALA A 87 -7.15 3.04 3.80
N ALA A 88 -6.04 2.31 3.60
CA ALA A 88 -5.05 2.05 4.64
C ALA A 88 -4.40 3.35 5.15
N LYS A 89 -4.09 4.28 4.24
CA LYS A 89 -3.55 5.61 4.60
C LYS A 89 -4.55 6.41 5.44
N GLU A 90 -5.83 6.40 5.08
CA GLU A 90 -6.88 7.07 5.86
C GLU A 90 -7.00 6.49 7.26
N GLU A 91 -7.00 5.15 7.39
CA GLU A 91 -7.09 4.47 8.68
C GLU A 91 -5.92 4.85 9.60
N VAL A 92 -4.68 4.80 9.10
CA VAL A 92 -3.50 5.23 9.86
C VAL A 92 -3.63 6.71 10.27
N GLY A 93 -4.10 7.58 9.37
CA GLY A 93 -4.36 8.99 9.67
C GLY A 93 -5.36 9.19 10.81
N GLN A 94 -6.46 8.44 10.82
CA GLN A 94 -7.47 8.48 11.87
C GLN A 94 -6.91 8.02 13.22
N GLN A 95 -6.16 6.91 13.23
CA GLN A 95 -5.52 6.39 14.44
C GLN A 95 -4.51 7.38 15.03
N MET A 96 -3.68 8.02 14.19
CA MET A 96 -2.75 9.05 14.63
C MET A 96 -3.46 10.29 15.20
N GLY A 97 -4.58 10.70 14.58
CA GLY A 97 -5.42 11.77 15.10
C GLY A 97 -5.98 11.46 16.49
N GLU A 98 -6.42 10.22 16.70
CA GLU A 98 -6.90 9.74 18.01
C GLU A 98 -5.79 9.73 19.07
N VAL A 99 -4.60 9.25 18.71
CA VAL A 99 -3.41 9.30 19.58
C VAL A 99 -3.10 10.75 19.98
N HIS A 100 -3.12 11.69 19.04
CA HIS A 100 -2.86 13.10 19.32
C HIS A 100 -3.90 13.72 20.26
N ARG A 101 -5.19 13.41 20.05
CA ARG A 101 -6.28 13.85 20.95
C ARG A 101 -6.08 13.31 22.37
N ARG A 102 -5.76 12.03 22.51
CA ARG A 102 -5.51 11.39 23.82
C ARG A 102 -4.28 11.96 24.50
N ALA A 103 -3.16 12.12 23.78
CA ALA A 103 -1.95 12.74 24.30
C ALA A 103 -2.19 14.18 24.78
N SER A 104 -2.98 14.95 24.03
CA SER A 104 -3.38 16.31 24.42
C SER A 104 -4.26 16.32 25.68
N GLY A 105 -5.18 15.36 25.82
CA GLY A 105 -5.99 15.17 27.02
C GLY A 105 -5.16 14.81 28.25
N LEU A 106 -4.19 13.89 28.11
CA LEU A 106 -3.24 13.53 29.16
C LEU A 106 -2.39 14.72 29.60
N ARG A 107 -1.88 15.51 28.65
CA ARG A 107 -1.14 16.73 28.94
C ARG A 107 -1.98 17.71 29.76
N LYS A 108 -3.23 17.98 29.33
CA LYS A 108 -4.16 18.82 30.11
C LYS A 108 -4.41 18.27 31.50
N TYR A 109 -4.56 16.96 31.66
CA TYR A 109 -4.74 16.33 32.97
C TYR A 109 -3.52 16.51 33.89
N ILE A 110 -2.30 16.40 33.36
CA ILE A 110 -1.06 16.66 34.10
C ILE A 110 -0.94 18.14 34.45
N ASP A 111 -1.17 19.04 33.48
CA ASP A 111 -1.06 20.50 33.66
C ASP A 111 -2.14 21.07 34.59
N SER A 112 -3.31 20.42 34.67
CA SER A 112 -4.44 20.80 35.55
C SER A 112 -4.50 19.99 36.86
N GLY A 113 -3.61 18.99 37.02
CA GLY A 113 -3.53 18.18 38.21
C GLY A 113 -3.17 19.04 39.41
N PRO A 114 -3.90 18.96 40.54
CA PRO A 114 -3.58 19.77 41.70
C PRO A 114 -2.19 19.38 42.21
N SER A 115 -1.29 20.36 42.33
CA SER A 115 -0.07 20.30 43.14
C SER A 115 -0.45 20.11 44.62
N ARG A 116 -1.03 18.97 44.97
CA ARG A 116 -1.46 18.63 46.33
C ARG A 116 -0.60 17.48 46.83
N ILE A 117 0.67 17.78 47.05
CA ILE A 117 1.32 17.27 48.26
C ILE A 117 0.76 18.13 49.40
N THR A 118 -0.41 17.76 49.89
CA THR A 118 -0.95 18.32 51.13
C THR A 118 -0.11 17.74 52.28
N ILE A 119 0.99 18.40 52.63
CA ILE A 119 1.65 18.19 53.92
C ILE A 119 0.78 18.88 54.99
N THR A 120 -0.39 18.32 55.25
CA THR A 120 -1.22 18.69 56.42
C THR A 120 -0.97 17.66 57.51
N GLY A 121 0.25 17.66 58.02
CA GLY A 121 0.67 16.86 59.18
C GLY A 121 0.98 17.76 60.37
N LYS A 122 0.06 18.64 60.78
CA LYS A 122 0.10 19.17 62.15
C LYS A 122 -0.27 18.02 63.09
N ARG A 123 0.68 17.53 63.89
CA ARG A 123 0.34 16.92 65.18
C ARG A 123 1.19 17.55 66.28
N LYS A 124 0.45 18.07 67.26
CA LYS A 124 0.87 18.77 68.47
C LYS A 124 1.84 17.91 69.30
N GLY A 125 2.78 18.58 69.96
CA GLY A 125 3.68 18.07 70.99
C GLY A 125 4.61 19.18 71.42
#